data_AF-A0A7W1R4P7-F1
#
_entry.id   AF-A0A7W1R4P7-F1
#
_cell.length_a   1.000
_cell.length_b   1.000
_cell.length_c   1.000
_cell.angle_alpha   90.00
_cell.angle_beta   90.00
_cell.angle_gamma   90.00
#
_symmetry.space_group_name_H-M   'P 1'
#
loop_
_entity.id
_entity.type
_entity.pdbx_description
1 polymer ?
#
loop_
_entity_poly.entity_id
_entity_poly.type
_entity_poly.pdbx_seq_one_letter_code
_entity_poly.pdbx_strand_id
1 'polypeptide(L)'
;SLDLLTGKRIAVDVEEARQQVASIRDMFQADNLPTIVELGDVDEESTVDLHLDRPFVHQMRWVKVKVDNLRTAIVDYHRAVTQTTNWLDRDLVGIDELERFERNLVEEWRRSYGDMLEDLADDATDDVKAQAGRMLLRHLRDSTSVSVRSRYTDAFFARGKRHELADAGSIGWHPEFEQLLENLLTSSATASEGGSAA
;
A
#
# COMPACT_ATOMS: atom_id res chain seq x y z
N SER A 1 27.14 10.72 -22.33
CA SER A 1 28.25 10.44 -23.28
C SER A 1 27.73 10.63 -24.68
N LEU A 2 28.48 11.31 -25.56
CA LEU A 2 28.05 11.76 -26.90
C LEU A 2 27.79 10.63 -27.93
N ASP A 3 27.92 9.35 -27.54
CA ASP A 3 27.77 8.19 -28.42
C ASP A 3 26.32 7.77 -28.73
N LEU A 4 25.32 8.31 -28.03
CA LEU A 4 23.91 7.96 -28.24
C LEU A 4 23.31 8.58 -29.52
N LEU A 5 23.95 9.61 -30.09
CA LEU A 5 23.41 10.39 -31.23
C LEU A 5 23.93 9.94 -32.61
N THR A 6 24.81 8.93 -32.69
CA THR A 6 25.49 8.57 -33.96
C THR A 6 25.06 7.23 -34.58
N GLY A 7 23.96 6.62 -34.14
CA GLY A 7 23.32 5.50 -34.86
C GLY A 7 24.22 4.28 -35.10
N LYS A 8 25.16 3.98 -34.18
CA LYS A 8 26.22 2.98 -34.37
C LYS A 8 26.29 1.93 -33.25
N ARG A 9 25.15 1.31 -32.91
CA ARG A 9 25.15 -0.01 -32.26
C ARG A 9 24.26 -0.97 -33.04
N ILE A 10 24.89 -1.77 -33.91
CA ILE A 10 24.34 -3.03 -34.43
C ILE A 10 25.18 -4.14 -33.81
N ALA A 11 24.99 -4.37 -32.51
CA ALA A 11 25.40 -5.59 -31.81
C ALA A 11 24.91 -5.46 -30.37
N VAL A 12 23.79 -6.08 -30.06
CA VAL A 12 23.52 -6.48 -28.68
C VAL A 12 24.50 -7.60 -28.39
N ASP A 13 25.31 -7.47 -27.33
CA ASP A 13 26.23 -8.54 -26.94
C ASP A 13 25.41 -9.79 -26.61
N VAL A 14 25.84 -10.96 -27.10
CA VAL A 14 25.09 -12.22 -26.91
C VAL A 14 24.94 -12.54 -25.43
N GLU A 15 25.90 -12.12 -24.62
CA GLU A 15 25.86 -12.23 -23.17
C GLU A 15 24.80 -11.31 -22.55
N GLU A 16 24.71 -10.04 -22.99
CA GLU A 16 23.67 -9.09 -22.57
C GLU A 16 22.26 -9.58 -22.96
N ALA A 17 22.09 -10.08 -24.18
CA ALA A 17 20.82 -10.65 -24.62
C ALA A 17 20.43 -11.90 -23.80
N ARG A 18 21.38 -12.78 -23.48
CA ARG A 18 21.13 -13.98 -22.65
C ARG A 18 20.78 -13.61 -21.21
N GLN A 19 21.44 -12.61 -20.65
CA GLN A 19 21.13 -12.09 -19.32
C GLN A 19 19.74 -11.47 -19.27
N GLN A 20 19.34 -10.71 -20.30
CA GLN A 20 17.98 -10.18 -20.40
C GLN A 20 16.94 -11.29 -20.54
N VAL A 21 17.17 -12.31 -21.38
CA VAL A 21 16.26 -13.46 -21.52
C VAL A 21 16.16 -14.27 -20.22
N ALA A 22 17.26 -14.43 -19.48
CA ALA A 22 17.25 -15.08 -18.17
C ALA A 22 16.47 -14.26 -17.14
N SER A 23 16.68 -12.94 -17.09
CA SER A 23 15.95 -12.03 -16.21
C SER A 23 14.44 -12.03 -16.51
N ILE A 24 14.04 -11.98 -17.78
CA ILE A 24 12.64 -12.10 -18.20
C ILE A 24 12.08 -13.45 -17.72
N ARG A 25 12.80 -14.55 -17.93
CA ARG A 25 12.35 -15.88 -17.49
C ARG A 25 12.15 -15.95 -15.98
N ASP A 26 13.08 -15.38 -15.19
CA ASP A 26 13.01 -15.35 -13.74
C ASP A 26 11.87 -14.45 -13.22
N MET A 27 11.47 -13.41 -13.96
CA MET A 27 10.32 -12.57 -13.64
C MET A 27 8.97 -13.29 -13.80
N PHE A 28 8.90 -14.29 -14.69
CA PHE A 28 7.67 -15.05 -14.99
C PHE A 28 7.67 -16.46 -14.37
N GLN A 29 8.57 -16.75 -13.44
CA GLN A 29 8.51 -18.00 -12.67
C GLN A 29 7.30 -18.00 -11.73
N ALA A 30 6.77 -19.19 -11.45
CA ALA A 30 5.56 -19.35 -10.63
C ALA A 30 5.71 -18.82 -9.19
N ASP A 31 6.93 -18.64 -8.69
CA ASP A 31 7.26 -18.11 -7.37
C ASP A 31 7.60 -16.62 -7.35
N ASN A 32 7.44 -15.94 -8.49
CA ASN A 32 7.70 -14.50 -8.64
C ASN A 32 6.56 -13.80 -9.40
N LEU A 33 6.52 -12.47 -9.29
CA LEU A 33 5.62 -11.62 -10.07
C LEU A 33 6.41 -10.42 -10.61
N PRO A 34 6.09 -9.91 -11.82
CA PRO A 34 6.71 -8.71 -12.33
C PRO A 34 6.11 -7.46 -11.67
N THR A 35 6.96 -6.51 -11.28
CA THR A 35 6.53 -5.13 -11.00
C THR A 35 6.23 -4.45 -12.33
N ILE A 36 5.01 -3.93 -12.46
CA ILE A 36 4.50 -3.30 -13.69
C ILE A 36 4.35 -1.80 -13.48
N VAL A 37 4.07 -1.38 -12.24
CA VAL A 37 3.87 0.02 -11.87
C VAL A 37 5.13 0.55 -11.19
N GLU A 38 6.02 1.12 -11.97
CA GLU A 38 7.24 1.73 -11.46
C GLU A 38 6.96 3.06 -10.77
N LEU A 39 7.80 3.43 -9.81
CA LEU A 39 7.65 4.70 -9.09
C LEU A 39 7.74 5.91 -10.04
N GLY A 40 8.59 5.81 -11.07
CA GLY A 40 8.79 6.88 -12.05
C GLY A 40 7.60 7.13 -12.98
N ASP A 41 6.66 6.20 -13.05
CA ASP A 41 5.46 6.31 -13.88
C ASP A 41 4.29 6.98 -13.15
N VAL A 42 4.42 7.22 -11.83
CA VAL A 42 3.37 7.82 -11.01
C VAL A 42 3.56 9.32 -10.93
N ASP A 43 2.56 10.06 -11.38
CA ASP A 43 2.45 11.48 -11.07
C ASP A 43 2.00 11.66 -9.61
N GLU A 44 2.97 11.93 -8.73
CA GLU A 44 2.76 12.03 -7.29
C GLU A 44 1.75 13.14 -6.93
N GLU A 45 1.83 14.31 -7.55
CA GLU A 45 0.98 15.45 -7.19
C GLU A 45 -0.49 15.15 -7.49
N SER A 46 -0.78 14.75 -8.72
CA SER A 46 -2.14 14.35 -9.11
C SER A 46 -2.66 13.15 -8.29
N THR A 47 -1.79 12.18 -8.01
CA THR A 47 -2.19 10.98 -7.25
C THR A 47 -2.52 11.33 -5.80
N VAL A 48 -1.76 12.22 -5.18
CA VAL A 48 -2.04 12.70 -3.81
C VAL A 48 -3.41 13.36 -3.77
N ASP A 49 -3.66 14.32 -4.65
CA ASP A 49 -4.91 15.10 -4.66
C ASP A 49 -6.15 14.21 -4.85
N LEU A 50 -6.07 13.19 -5.71
CA LEU A 50 -7.17 12.25 -5.97
C LEU A 50 -7.55 11.37 -4.76
N HIS A 51 -6.67 11.21 -3.79
CA HIS A 51 -6.85 10.25 -2.69
C HIS A 51 -6.93 10.92 -1.30
N LEU A 52 -6.91 12.25 -1.20
CA LEU A 52 -6.89 12.97 0.09
C LEU A 52 -8.08 12.68 1.02
N ASP A 53 -9.22 12.28 0.47
CA ASP A 53 -10.46 12.03 1.21
C ASP A 53 -10.74 10.53 1.40
N ARG A 54 -9.78 9.66 1.08
CA ARG A 54 -9.89 8.22 1.30
C ARG A 54 -9.88 7.88 2.80
N PRO A 55 -10.72 6.94 3.27
CA PRO A 55 -10.71 6.50 4.66
C PRO A 55 -9.33 6.21 5.24
N PHE A 56 -8.43 5.54 4.51
CA PHE A 56 -7.08 5.25 5.03
C PHE A 56 -6.27 6.53 5.30
N VAL A 57 -6.46 7.59 4.51
CA VAL A 57 -5.80 8.89 4.70
C VAL A 57 -6.33 9.56 5.97
N HIS A 58 -7.63 9.48 6.23
CA HIS A 58 -8.21 9.92 7.50
C HIS A 58 -7.63 9.15 8.69
N GLN A 59 -7.48 7.82 8.57
CA GLN A 59 -6.84 7.02 9.61
C GLN A 59 -5.41 7.49 9.90
N MET A 60 -4.62 7.78 8.87
CA MET A 60 -3.26 8.30 9.03
C MET A 60 -3.22 9.70 9.67
N ARG A 61 -4.27 10.52 9.48
CA ARG A 61 -4.42 11.80 10.18
C ARG A 61 -4.73 11.62 11.67
N TRP A 62 -5.55 10.64 12.05
CA TRP A 62 -5.84 10.34 13.48
C TRP A 62 -4.59 9.98 14.25
N VAL A 63 -3.70 9.19 13.64
CA VAL A 63 -2.40 8.90 14.22
C VAL A 63 -1.37 10.02 13.99
N LYS A 64 -1.72 11.17 13.41
CA LYS A 64 -0.81 12.33 13.21
C LYS A 64 0.46 11.98 12.40
N VAL A 65 0.32 11.22 11.32
CA VAL A 65 1.42 10.98 10.37
C VAL A 65 1.81 12.30 9.69
N LYS A 66 3.12 12.53 9.53
CA LYS A 66 3.64 13.71 8.82
C LYS A 66 3.26 13.68 7.34
N VAL A 67 3.07 14.85 6.75
CA VAL A 67 2.65 15.04 5.35
C VAL A 67 3.54 14.26 4.37
N ASP A 68 4.86 14.28 4.54
CA ASP A 68 5.77 13.56 3.63
C ASP A 68 5.48 12.05 3.60
N ASN A 69 5.32 11.44 4.77
CA ASN A 69 5.00 10.01 4.88
C ASN A 69 3.57 9.71 4.40
N LEU A 70 2.65 10.68 4.51
CA LEU A 70 1.29 10.56 3.98
C LEU A 70 1.31 10.48 2.45
N ARG A 71 2.09 11.36 1.81
CA ARG A 71 2.26 11.36 0.34
C ARG A 71 2.85 10.04 -0.14
N THR A 72 3.90 9.55 0.53
CA THR A 72 4.48 8.24 0.21
C THR A 72 3.47 7.09 0.37
N ALA A 73 2.66 7.10 1.43
CA ALA A 73 1.63 6.08 1.65
C ALA A 73 0.55 6.10 0.56
N ILE A 74 0.15 7.29 0.10
CA ILE A 74 -0.82 7.44 -1.01
C ILE A 74 -0.23 6.88 -2.31
N VAL A 75 1.05 7.13 -2.58
CA VAL A 75 1.73 6.56 -3.75
C VAL A 75 1.81 5.03 -3.64
N ASP A 76 2.20 4.49 -2.48
CA ASP A 76 2.26 3.03 -2.26
C ASP A 76 0.86 2.39 -2.45
N TYR A 77 -0.19 3.01 -1.91
CA TYR A 77 -1.60 2.60 -2.12
C TYR A 77 -1.96 2.56 -3.60
N HIS A 78 -1.77 3.67 -4.31
CA HIS A 78 -2.13 3.78 -5.73
C HIS A 78 -1.37 2.74 -6.57
N ARG A 79 -0.06 2.60 -6.31
CA ARG A 79 0.78 1.61 -6.99
C ARG A 79 0.30 0.19 -6.72
N ALA A 80 -0.03 -0.16 -5.48
CA ALA A 80 -0.51 -1.49 -5.15
C ALA A 80 -1.85 -1.82 -5.83
N VAL A 81 -2.82 -0.90 -5.81
CA VAL A 81 -4.11 -1.07 -6.48
C VAL A 81 -3.94 -1.24 -7.99
N THR A 82 -3.10 -0.39 -8.60
CA THR A 82 -2.81 -0.45 -10.05
C THR A 82 -2.05 -1.73 -10.41
N GLN A 83 -1.12 -2.16 -9.55
CA GLN A 83 -0.37 -3.41 -9.72
C GLN A 83 -1.28 -4.64 -9.65
N THR A 84 -2.19 -4.68 -8.66
CA THR A 84 -3.20 -5.75 -8.53
C THR A 84 -4.10 -5.81 -9.76
N THR A 85 -4.59 -4.66 -10.25
CA THR A 85 -5.41 -4.59 -11.47
C THR A 85 -4.64 -5.14 -12.67
N ASN A 86 -3.40 -4.70 -12.88
CA ASN A 86 -2.58 -5.20 -13.99
C ASN A 86 -2.26 -6.71 -13.89
N TRP A 87 -2.08 -7.25 -12.69
CA TRP A 87 -1.87 -8.68 -12.52
C TRP A 87 -3.11 -9.50 -12.80
N LEU A 88 -4.27 -9.05 -12.35
CA LEU A 88 -5.55 -9.73 -12.59
C LEU A 88 -5.94 -9.69 -14.08
N ASP A 89 -5.83 -8.52 -14.72
CA ASP A 89 -6.16 -8.35 -16.14
C ASP A 89 -5.28 -9.19 -17.07
N ARG A 90 -4.09 -9.59 -16.60
CA ARG A 90 -3.11 -10.40 -17.35
C ARG A 90 -3.01 -11.84 -16.85
N ASP A 91 -3.92 -12.27 -15.96
CA ASP A 91 -3.95 -13.61 -15.36
C ASP A 91 -2.60 -14.03 -14.71
N LEU A 92 -1.86 -13.06 -14.14
CA LEU A 92 -0.55 -13.30 -13.53
C LEU A 92 -0.66 -13.83 -12.09
N VAL A 93 -1.76 -13.51 -11.41
CA VAL A 93 -2.04 -13.88 -10.02
C VAL A 93 -3.48 -14.35 -9.89
N GLY A 94 -3.72 -15.38 -9.06
CA GLY A 94 -5.07 -15.82 -8.74
C GLY A 94 -5.74 -14.92 -7.70
N ILE A 95 -7.07 -14.79 -7.77
CA ILE A 95 -7.84 -14.08 -6.73
C ILE A 95 -7.65 -14.76 -5.36
N ASP A 96 -7.69 -16.09 -5.31
CA ASP A 96 -7.51 -16.86 -4.07
C ASP A 96 -6.12 -16.70 -3.46
N GLU A 97 -5.10 -16.48 -4.31
CA GLU A 97 -3.73 -16.18 -3.92
C GLU A 97 -3.64 -14.80 -3.27
N LEU A 98 -4.22 -13.78 -3.90
CA LEU A 98 -4.30 -12.42 -3.35
C LEU A 98 -5.06 -12.38 -2.03
N GLU A 99 -6.24 -13.02 -1.96
CA GLU A 99 -7.01 -13.06 -0.71
C GLU A 99 -6.25 -13.77 0.42
N ARG A 100 -5.47 -14.81 0.10
CA ARG A 100 -4.62 -15.49 1.09
C ARG A 100 -3.52 -14.57 1.59
N PHE A 101 -2.89 -13.83 0.68
CA PHE A 101 -1.89 -12.83 1.03
C PHE A 101 -2.48 -11.73 1.92
N GLU A 102 -3.66 -11.19 1.57
CA GLU A 102 -4.36 -10.18 2.36
C GLU A 102 -4.74 -10.70 3.76
N ARG A 103 -5.26 -11.92 3.87
CA ARG A 103 -5.52 -12.55 5.17
C ARG A 103 -4.25 -12.64 6.02
N ASN A 104 -3.11 -12.96 5.42
CA ASN A 104 -1.84 -12.99 6.16
C ASN A 104 -1.42 -11.58 6.66
N LEU A 105 -1.66 -10.53 5.86
CA LEU A 105 -1.44 -9.15 6.29
C LEU A 105 -2.35 -8.76 7.46
N VAL A 106 -3.63 -9.15 7.40
CA VAL A 106 -4.60 -8.90 8.49
C VAL A 106 -4.19 -9.65 9.76
N GLU A 107 -3.74 -10.89 9.65
CA GLU A 107 -3.29 -11.67 10.81
C GLU A 107 -2.02 -11.11 11.44
N GLU A 108 -1.06 -10.62 10.64
CA GLU A 108 0.11 -9.92 11.16
C GLU A 108 -0.31 -8.62 11.87
N TRP A 109 -1.19 -7.83 11.24
CA TRP A 109 -1.73 -6.62 11.85
C TRP A 109 -2.45 -6.91 13.16
N ARG A 110 -3.30 -7.93 13.22
CA ARG A 110 -4.09 -8.31 14.40
C ARG A 110 -3.19 -8.57 15.61
N ARG A 111 -2.05 -9.24 15.40
CA ARG A 111 -1.08 -9.51 16.48
C ARG A 111 -0.48 -8.21 17.00
N SER A 112 0.12 -7.41 16.11
CA SER A 112 0.74 -6.13 16.50
C SER A 112 -0.26 -5.12 17.05
N TYR A 113 -1.51 -5.14 16.60
CA TYR A 113 -2.59 -4.32 17.11
C TYR A 113 -3.01 -4.77 18.51
N GLY A 114 -3.07 -6.09 18.76
CA GLY A 114 -3.28 -6.65 20.10
C GLY A 114 -2.19 -6.20 21.07
N ASP A 115 -0.93 -6.35 20.69
CA ASP A 115 0.22 -5.90 21.50
C ASP A 115 0.14 -4.40 21.81
N MET A 116 -0.22 -3.58 20.81
CA MET A 116 -0.42 -2.14 20.98
C MET A 116 -1.54 -1.82 21.98
N LEU A 117 -2.64 -2.58 21.99
CA LEU A 117 -3.73 -2.39 22.93
C LEU A 117 -3.35 -2.82 24.35
N GLU A 118 -2.60 -3.92 24.51
CA GLU A 118 -2.12 -4.37 25.82
C GLU A 118 -1.16 -3.37 26.48
N ASP A 119 -0.34 -2.69 25.68
CA ASP A 119 0.60 -1.67 26.15
C ASP A 119 -0.05 -0.32 26.49
N LEU A 120 -1.32 -0.11 26.11
CA LEU A 120 -2.05 1.13 26.37
C LEU A 120 -2.75 1.10 27.72
N ALA A 121 -2.59 2.17 28.50
CA ALA A 121 -3.39 2.38 29.69
C ALA A 121 -4.85 2.72 29.33
N ASP A 122 -5.80 2.28 30.15
CA ASP A 122 -7.24 2.53 29.95
C ASP A 122 -7.58 4.03 29.88
N ASP A 123 -6.82 4.88 30.58
CA ASP A 123 -6.96 6.34 30.62
C ASP A 123 -5.97 7.08 29.71
N ALA A 124 -5.37 6.38 28.74
CA ALA A 124 -4.43 6.97 27.80
C ALA A 124 -5.06 8.17 27.06
N THR A 125 -4.30 9.25 26.97
CA THR A 125 -4.71 10.46 26.24
C THR A 125 -4.73 10.21 24.73
N ASP A 126 -5.49 11.03 24.00
CA ASP A 126 -5.54 10.96 22.53
C ASP A 126 -4.15 11.06 21.88
N ASP A 127 -3.23 11.83 22.47
CA ASP A 127 -1.85 11.95 21.99
C ASP A 127 -1.08 10.63 22.12
N VAL A 128 -1.28 9.92 23.23
CA VAL A 128 -0.66 8.61 23.48
C VAL A 128 -1.25 7.56 22.54
N LYS A 129 -2.59 7.53 22.37
CA LYS A 129 -3.26 6.64 21.41
C LYS A 129 -2.78 6.88 19.97
N ALA A 130 -2.69 8.15 19.56
CA ALA A 130 -2.16 8.52 18.26
C ALA A 130 -0.69 8.09 18.10
N GLN A 131 0.12 8.22 19.15
CA GLN A 131 1.51 7.78 19.13
C GLN A 131 1.65 6.26 19.00
N ALA A 132 0.88 5.49 19.78
CA ALA A 132 0.85 4.03 19.69
C ALA A 132 0.48 3.58 18.27
N GLY A 133 -0.55 4.19 17.68
CA GLY A 133 -0.93 3.92 16.30
C GLY A 133 0.13 4.26 15.25
N ARG A 134 0.90 5.34 15.44
CA ARG A 134 2.06 5.62 14.57
C ARG A 134 3.14 4.56 14.69
N MET A 135 3.37 4.05 15.90
CA MET A 135 4.38 3.03 16.14
C MET A 135 3.97 1.72 15.47
N LEU A 136 2.70 1.32 15.59
CA LEU A 136 2.12 0.19 14.86
C LEU A 136 2.29 0.32 13.35
N LEU A 137 1.91 1.48 12.77
CA LEU A 137 2.05 1.72 11.34
C LEU A 137 3.50 1.60 10.88
N ARG A 138 4.45 2.19 11.63
CA ARG A 138 5.90 2.10 11.31
C ARG A 138 6.40 0.68 11.38
N HIS A 139 6.03 -0.05 12.42
CA HIS A 139 6.43 -1.45 12.61
C HIS A 139 6.01 -2.31 11.41
N LEU A 140 4.73 -2.23 11.01
CA LEU A 140 4.21 -3.03 9.91
C LEU A 140 4.69 -2.56 8.54
N ARG A 141 4.95 -1.25 8.36
CA ARG A 141 5.57 -0.72 7.13
C ARG A 141 6.96 -1.31 6.88
N ASP A 142 7.71 -1.56 7.95
CA ASP A 142 9.08 -2.06 7.90
C ASP A 142 9.12 -3.60 7.93
N SER A 143 7.97 -4.28 8.10
CA SER A 143 7.85 -5.74 8.02
C SER A 143 7.98 -6.25 6.59
N THR A 144 8.82 -7.27 6.43
CA THR A 144 9.05 -8.03 5.18
C THR A 144 8.58 -9.48 5.29
N SER A 145 7.87 -9.84 6.37
CA SER A 145 7.54 -11.23 6.69
C SER A 145 6.45 -11.83 5.80
N VAL A 146 5.56 -10.99 5.28
CA VAL A 146 4.42 -11.39 4.44
C VAL A 146 4.64 -10.88 3.01
N SER A 147 4.72 -11.81 2.06
CA SER A 147 4.81 -11.52 0.64
C SER A 147 3.76 -12.33 -0.14
N VAL A 148 3.34 -11.81 -1.31
CA VAL A 148 2.36 -12.49 -2.18
C VAL A 148 2.97 -13.76 -2.77
N ARG A 149 4.26 -13.70 -3.15
CA ARG A 149 5.08 -14.85 -3.52
C ARG A 149 6.46 -14.73 -2.89
N SER A 150 7.15 -15.84 -2.70
CA SER A 150 8.43 -15.90 -1.98
C SER A 150 9.53 -15.03 -2.60
N ARG A 151 9.51 -14.82 -3.92
CA ARG A 151 10.51 -14.00 -4.63
C ARG A 151 10.05 -12.60 -5.01
N TYR A 152 8.80 -12.25 -4.74
CA TYR A 152 8.31 -10.88 -4.92
C TYR A 152 8.60 -10.04 -3.67
N THR A 153 9.70 -9.29 -3.71
CA THR A 153 10.25 -8.56 -2.55
C THR A 153 9.98 -7.06 -2.55
N ASP A 154 9.16 -6.58 -3.49
CA ASP A 154 8.88 -5.15 -3.64
C ASP A 154 7.97 -4.64 -2.53
N ALA A 155 8.59 -4.01 -1.54
CA ALA A 155 7.94 -3.62 -0.28
C ALA A 155 6.75 -2.65 -0.45
N PHE A 156 6.72 -1.86 -1.54
CA PHE A 156 5.60 -0.94 -1.80
C PHE A 156 4.27 -1.69 -1.86
N PHE A 157 4.26 -2.93 -2.37
CA PHE A 157 3.03 -3.68 -2.57
C PHE A 157 2.39 -4.07 -1.23
N ALA A 158 3.16 -4.64 -0.31
CA ALA A 158 2.65 -4.98 1.03
C ALA A 158 2.22 -3.72 1.81
N ARG A 159 2.94 -2.60 1.66
CA ARG A 159 2.56 -1.31 2.26
C ARG A 159 1.24 -0.80 1.70
N GLY A 160 1.13 -0.72 0.37
CA GLY A 160 -0.08 -0.28 -0.31
C GLY A 160 -1.29 -1.16 -0.04
N LYS A 161 -1.12 -2.49 -0.01
CA LYS A 161 -2.19 -3.43 0.33
C LYS A 161 -2.67 -3.29 1.78
N ARG A 162 -1.80 -2.96 2.74
CA ARG A 162 -2.26 -2.58 4.09
C ARG A 162 -3.07 -1.28 4.08
N HIS A 163 -2.69 -0.29 3.27
CA HIS A 163 -3.50 0.92 3.10
C HIS A 163 -4.85 0.64 2.45
N GLU A 164 -4.93 -0.29 1.50
CA GLU A 164 -6.19 -0.74 0.90
C GLU A 164 -7.09 -1.47 1.91
N LEU A 165 -6.52 -2.34 2.74
CA LEU A 165 -7.26 -2.98 3.84
C LEU A 165 -7.76 -1.96 4.87
N ALA A 166 -6.98 -0.91 5.14
CA ALA A 166 -7.40 0.20 6.00
C ALA A 166 -8.47 1.09 5.34
N ASP A 167 -8.43 1.24 4.02
CA ASP A 167 -9.44 1.95 3.24
C ASP A 167 -10.79 1.24 3.30
N ALA A 168 -10.76 -0.09 3.21
CA ALA A 168 -11.92 -0.96 3.35
C ALA A 168 -12.42 -1.11 4.80
N GLY A 169 -11.73 -0.53 5.79
CA GLY A 169 -12.06 -0.66 7.21
C GLY A 169 -11.81 -2.05 7.80
N SER A 170 -11.11 -2.94 7.07
CA SER A 170 -10.76 -4.28 7.56
C SER A 170 -9.65 -4.25 8.62
N ILE A 171 -8.82 -3.22 8.58
CA ILE A 171 -7.82 -2.93 9.61
C ILE A 171 -7.82 -1.44 9.95
N GLY A 172 -7.17 -1.07 11.05
CA GLY A 172 -6.91 0.34 11.34
C GLY A 172 -5.71 0.62 12.22
N TRP A 173 -5.33 1.89 12.27
CA TRP A 173 -4.09 2.32 12.94
C TRP A 173 -4.33 2.89 14.33
N HIS A 174 -5.53 3.41 14.61
CA HIS A 174 -5.87 3.99 15.90
C HIS A 174 -6.53 2.92 16.80
N PRO A 175 -6.32 2.93 18.13
CA PRO A 175 -6.99 2.01 19.07
C PRO A 175 -8.54 2.03 18.99
N GLU A 176 -9.09 3.15 18.52
CA GLU A 176 -10.53 3.40 18.40
C GLU A 176 -10.94 3.58 16.92
N PHE A 177 -10.19 2.99 15.98
CA PHE A 177 -10.41 3.24 14.55
C PHE A 177 -11.82 2.89 14.07
N GLU A 178 -12.45 1.86 14.64
CA GLU A 178 -13.81 1.44 14.26
C GLU A 178 -14.83 2.58 14.53
N GLN A 179 -14.80 3.16 15.73
CA GLN A 179 -15.66 4.29 16.10
C GLN A 179 -15.36 5.53 15.27
N LEU A 180 -14.08 5.81 15.01
CA LEU A 180 -13.67 6.95 14.19
C LEU A 180 -14.12 6.78 12.72
N LEU A 181 -14.09 5.57 12.19
CA LEU A 181 -14.60 5.26 10.84
C LEU A 181 -16.13 5.39 10.78
N GLU A 182 -16.85 4.87 11.76
CA GLU A 182 -18.32 5.01 11.83
C GLU A 182 -18.74 6.49 11.85
N ASN A 183 -18.05 7.30 12.65
CA ASN A 183 -18.27 8.75 12.71
C ASN A 183 -17.97 9.46 11.38
N LEU A 184 -16.90 9.06 10.69
CA LEU A 184 -16.51 9.60 9.39
C LEU A 184 -17.59 9.31 8.32
N LEU A 185 -18.08 8.06 8.28
CA LEU A 185 -19.10 7.63 7.33
C LEU A 185 -20.45 8.30 7.59
N THR A 186 -20.85 8.42 8.85
CA THR A 186 -22.09 9.10 9.25
C THR A 186 -22.05 10.60 8.94
N SER A 187 -20.91 11.26 9.17
CA SER A 187 -20.73 12.68 8.85
C SER A 187 -20.76 12.94 7.34
N SER A 188 -20.28 11.99 6.53
CA SER A 188 -20.30 12.10 5.06
C SER A 188 -21.72 11.92 4.49
N ALA A 189 -22.51 11.02 5.07
CA ALA A 189 -23.89 10.78 4.64
C ALA A 189 -24.79 12.01 4.89
N THR A 190 -24.69 12.61 6.08
CA THR A 190 -25.47 13.81 6.46
C THR A 190 -25.11 15.05 5.64
N ALA A 191 -23.85 15.20 5.21
CA ALA A 191 -23.43 16.26 4.30
C ALA A 191 -24.03 16.13 2.89
N SER A 192 -24.31 14.90 2.42
CA SER A 192 -24.92 14.67 1.09
C SER A 192 -26.42 14.98 1.06
N GLU A 193 -27.13 14.77 2.18
CA GLU A 193 -28.59 14.98 2.27
C GLU A 193 -28.95 16.47 2.40
N GLY A 194 -28.06 17.30 2.97
CA GLY A 194 -28.26 18.76 3.10
C GLY A 194 -28.05 19.57 1.81
N GLY A 195 -27.50 18.95 0.75
CA GLY A 195 -27.19 19.61 -0.53
C GLY A 195 -28.30 19.57 -1.58
N SER A 196 -29.41 18.87 -1.33
CA SER A 196 -30.52 18.68 -2.29
C SER A 196 -31.75 19.57 -2.03
N ALA A 197 -31.62 20.61 -1.20
CA ALA A 197 -32.75 21.47 -0.79
C ALA A 197 -32.52 22.99 -0.99
N ALA A 198 -31.70 23.39 -1.98
CA ALA A 198 -31.52 24.79 -2.37
C ALA A 198 -31.85 25.03 -3.85
#